data_AF-A0A937QBU1-F1
#
_entry.id   AF-A0A937QBU1-F1
#
_cell.length_a   1.000
_cell.length_b   1.000
_cell.length_c   1.000
_cell.angle_alpha   90.00
_cell.angle_beta   90.00
_cell.angle_gamma   90.00
#
_symmetry.space_group_name_H-M   'P 1'
#
loop_
_entity.id
_entity.type
_entity.pdbx_description
1 polymer ?
#
loop_
_entity_poly.entity_id
_entity_poly.type
_entity_poly.pdbx_seq_one_letter_code
_entity_poly.pdbx_strand_id
1 'polypeptide(L)'
;MKHRTAILFPHSYLPGAARDRILSSFTAITVCQPWYMGASTGAESTDDPITILRPPEDLKPPENFRKLLSEYRLWMSQNQGYTPLPTWGGEDATWEIRRALRLTKMEIRDPVDEQALKWHLILHLERELEEDRISTDEMLLRVKAGRSPLADALGEANPSRSLFDDLPVSNSHPSIEERHLRLVIEAWFGLFGRSIPDGVSLLTISPDVLSYAAELFGTRLPEPSTKKGTTSFRAIDLPRPLADSRFENNSVLTGLSGRTLILVDCG
;
A
#
# COMPACT_ATOMS: atom_id res chain seq x y z
N MET A 1 16.70 11.14 -18.95
CA MET A 1 17.35 9.84 -18.68
C MET A 1 16.37 9.02 -17.86
N LYS A 2 16.09 7.76 -18.24
CA LYS A 2 15.20 6.88 -17.48
C LYS A 2 15.98 6.18 -16.35
N HIS A 3 15.35 5.99 -15.20
CA HIS A 3 15.89 5.15 -14.13
C HIS A 3 15.87 3.67 -14.57
N ARG A 4 16.87 2.87 -14.16
CA ARG A 4 17.08 1.50 -14.67
C ARG A 4 15.94 0.53 -14.31
N THR A 5 15.69 0.35 -13.03
CA THR A 5 14.70 -0.63 -12.55
C THR A 5 14.28 -0.23 -11.15
N ALA A 6 12.98 -0.36 -10.86
CA ALA A 6 12.47 -0.15 -9.52
C ALA A 6 11.35 -1.14 -9.19
N ILE A 7 11.17 -1.41 -7.90
CA ILE A 7 10.11 -2.28 -7.39
C ILE A 7 9.07 -1.40 -6.71
N LEU A 8 7.81 -1.55 -7.09
CA LEU A 8 6.71 -0.83 -6.46
C LEU A 8 6.53 -1.31 -5.02
N PHE A 9 6.45 -0.36 -4.09
CA PHE A 9 6.52 -0.58 -2.66
C PHE A 9 5.70 0.44 -1.85
N PRO A 10 4.97 0.02 -0.81
CA PRO A 10 4.53 -1.35 -0.50
C PRO A 10 3.31 -1.76 -1.34
N HIS A 11 2.99 -1.00 -2.39
CA HIS A 11 1.78 -1.17 -3.19
C HIS A 11 1.79 -2.48 -3.98
N SER A 12 0.65 -3.16 -3.99
CA SER A 12 0.46 -4.43 -4.72
C SER A 12 -0.20 -4.27 -6.10
N TYR A 13 -0.49 -3.02 -6.47
CA TYR A 13 -1.07 -2.66 -7.74
C TYR A 13 -0.58 -1.28 -8.18
N LEU A 14 -0.65 -1.01 -9.48
CA LEU A 14 -0.25 0.26 -10.06
C LEU A 14 -1.51 1.01 -10.50
N PRO A 15 -1.89 2.12 -9.83
CA PRO A 15 -3.04 2.92 -10.24
C PRO A 15 -2.89 3.43 -11.68
N GLY A 16 -3.98 3.48 -12.43
CA GLY A 16 -3.99 3.92 -13.84
C GLY A 16 -3.41 5.33 -14.01
N ALA A 17 -3.77 6.28 -13.15
CA ALA A 17 -3.27 7.66 -13.19
C ALA A 17 -1.75 7.77 -12.96
N ALA A 18 -1.19 6.90 -12.12
CA ALA A 18 0.25 6.87 -11.83
C ALA A 18 1.04 6.09 -12.89
N ARG A 19 0.41 5.12 -13.57
CA ARG A 19 1.06 4.19 -14.51
C ARG A 19 1.87 4.91 -15.57
N ASP A 20 1.25 5.80 -16.35
CA ASP A 20 1.90 6.44 -17.49
C ASP A 20 3.10 7.29 -17.06
N ARG A 21 2.95 8.00 -15.94
CA ARG A 21 4.02 8.83 -15.36
C ARG A 21 5.21 7.96 -14.96
N ILE A 22 4.96 6.83 -14.29
CA ILE A 22 6.06 5.97 -13.84
C ILE A 22 6.71 5.27 -15.05
N LEU A 23 5.93 4.77 -16.01
CA LEU A 23 6.45 4.14 -17.22
C LEU A 23 7.25 5.09 -18.13
N SER A 24 6.94 6.39 -18.09
CA SER A 24 7.74 7.41 -18.79
C SER A 24 9.14 7.59 -18.17
N SER A 25 9.29 7.29 -16.87
CA SER A 25 10.47 7.64 -16.07
C SER A 25 11.37 6.44 -15.73
N PHE A 26 10.84 5.23 -15.77
CA PHE A 26 11.56 3.98 -15.50
C PHE A 26 11.62 3.11 -16.75
N THR A 27 12.73 2.39 -16.96
CA THR A 27 12.82 1.42 -18.07
C THR A 27 12.04 0.14 -17.80
N ALA A 28 11.98 -0.30 -16.54
CA ALA A 28 11.10 -1.39 -16.12
C ALA A 28 10.68 -1.22 -14.66
N ILE A 29 9.47 -1.68 -14.33
CA ILE A 29 8.90 -1.69 -12.99
C ILE A 29 8.53 -3.12 -12.64
N THR A 30 8.87 -3.55 -11.42
CA THR A 30 8.32 -4.79 -10.85
C THR A 30 7.18 -4.46 -9.90
N VAL A 31 6.03 -5.09 -10.09
CA VAL A 31 4.87 -5.02 -9.19
C VAL A 31 4.78 -6.33 -8.43
N CYS A 32 4.82 -6.26 -7.10
CA CYS A 32 4.69 -7.42 -6.23
C CYS A 32 3.20 -7.72 -5.99
N GLN A 33 2.70 -8.84 -6.48
CA GLN A 33 1.27 -9.14 -6.46
C GLN A 33 0.96 -10.41 -5.63
N PRO A 34 0.27 -10.28 -4.48
CA PRO A 34 -0.16 -11.41 -3.68
C PRO A 34 -0.95 -12.46 -4.47
N TRP A 35 -0.89 -13.71 -4.04
CA TRP A 35 -1.64 -14.81 -4.67
C TRP A 35 -3.14 -14.54 -4.65
N TYR A 36 -3.84 -15.02 -5.68
CA TYR A 36 -5.28 -14.84 -5.90
C TYR A 36 -5.78 -13.40 -6.05
N MET A 37 -4.91 -12.39 -5.93
CA MET A 37 -5.24 -11.01 -6.22
C MET A 37 -5.46 -10.82 -7.72
N GLY A 38 -6.50 -10.07 -8.12
CA GLY A 38 -6.80 -9.80 -9.53
C GLY A 38 -5.65 -9.10 -10.25
N ALA A 39 -5.52 -9.30 -11.56
CA ALA A 39 -4.51 -8.59 -12.36
C ALA A 39 -4.70 -7.07 -12.18
N SER A 40 -3.64 -6.39 -11.74
CA SER A 40 -3.60 -4.94 -11.54
C SER A 40 -3.30 -4.18 -12.83
N THR A 41 -2.88 -4.89 -13.87
CA THR A 41 -2.54 -4.36 -15.18
C THR A 41 -3.20 -5.25 -16.22
N GLY A 42 -3.77 -4.68 -17.27
CA GLY A 42 -4.14 -5.41 -18.49
C GLY A 42 -2.91 -5.96 -19.25
N ALA A 43 -1.94 -6.51 -18.52
CA ALA A 43 -0.69 -7.05 -19.01
C ALA A 43 -0.92 -8.51 -19.41
N GLU A 44 -1.59 -8.70 -20.55
CA GLU A 44 -1.40 -9.89 -21.38
C GLU A 44 -0.50 -9.57 -22.59
N SER A 45 0.07 -8.36 -22.68
CA SER A 45 1.09 -8.01 -23.68
C SER A 45 2.49 -8.36 -23.18
N THR A 46 3.15 -9.25 -23.90
CA THR A 46 4.52 -9.74 -23.66
C THR A 46 5.62 -8.68 -23.78
N ASP A 47 5.27 -7.44 -24.13
CA ASP A 47 6.19 -6.32 -24.37
C ASP A 47 6.05 -5.18 -23.33
N ASP A 48 5.26 -5.40 -22.28
CA ASP A 48 5.03 -4.37 -21.28
C ASP A 48 6.26 -4.19 -20.35
N PRO A 49 6.66 -2.94 -20.05
CA PRO A 49 7.73 -2.61 -19.09
C PRO A 49 7.40 -2.97 -17.63
N ILE A 50 6.33 -3.74 -17.38
CA ILE A 50 5.85 -4.12 -16.06
C ILE A 50 6.04 -5.63 -15.89
N THR A 51 6.82 -6.02 -14.89
CA THR A 51 7.00 -7.41 -14.48
C THR A 51 6.20 -7.68 -13.21
N ILE A 52 5.45 -8.78 -13.15
CA ILE A 52 4.72 -9.18 -11.94
C ILE A 52 5.58 -10.17 -11.15
N LEU A 53 5.91 -9.84 -9.91
CA LEU A 53 6.56 -10.73 -8.95
C LEU A 53 5.50 -11.34 -8.03
N ARG A 54 5.45 -12.68 -7.98
CA ARG A 54 4.60 -13.42 -7.03
C ARG A 54 5.39 -13.81 -5.79
N PRO A 55 4.71 -13.98 -4.63
CA PRO A 55 5.35 -14.60 -3.48
C PRO A 55 5.80 -16.03 -3.84
N PRO A 56 6.85 -16.55 -3.20
CA PRO A 56 7.24 -17.96 -3.28
C PRO A 56 6.05 -18.94 -3.07
N GLU A 57 6.13 -20.13 -3.67
CA GLU A 57 5.06 -21.14 -3.61
C GLU A 57 4.84 -21.69 -2.18
N ASP A 58 5.87 -21.71 -1.32
CA ASP A 58 5.75 -22.05 0.10
C ASP A 58 4.93 -21.03 0.89
N LEU A 59 4.79 -19.79 0.39
CA LEU A 59 3.95 -18.76 0.98
C LEU A 59 2.59 -18.64 0.26
N LYS A 60 2.22 -19.63 -0.55
CA LYS A 60 0.94 -19.62 -1.25
C LYS A 60 -0.19 -19.96 -0.29
N PRO A 61 -1.23 -19.11 -0.21
CA PRO A 61 -2.35 -19.38 0.65
C PRO A 61 -3.18 -20.55 0.06
N PRO A 62 -4.02 -21.20 0.86
CA PRO A 62 -4.85 -22.31 0.40
C PRO A 62 -5.83 -21.89 -0.69
N GLU A 63 -6.31 -22.85 -1.48
CA GLU A 63 -7.26 -22.58 -2.58
C GLU A 63 -8.57 -21.90 -2.12
N ASN A 64 -9.00 -22.17 -0.88
CA ASN A 64 -10.17 -21.55 -0.28
C ASN A 64 -9.93 -20.11 0.22
N PHE A 65 -8.76 -19.51 -0.03
CA PHE A 65 -8.42 -18.15 0.42
C PHE A 65 -9.46 -17.11 -0.01
N ARG A 66 -9.96 -17.17 -1.26
CA ARG A 66 -10.99 -16.25 -1.75
C ARG A 66 -12.27 -16.31 -0.91
N LYS A 67 -12.65 -17.52 -0.46
CA LYS A 67 -13.79 -17.71 0.43
C LYS A 67 -13.51 -17.08 1.79
N LEU A 68 -12.33 -17.33 2.37
CA LEU A 68 -11.93 -16.73 3.64
C LEU A 68 -11.94 -15.20 3.60
N LEU A 69 -11.43 -14.61 2.52
CA LEU A 69 -11.44 -13.17 2.29
C LEU A 69 -12.88 -12.62 2.24
N SER A 70 -13.78 -13.29 1.51
CA SER A 70 -15.19 -12.90 1.45
C SER A 70 -15.91 -13.00 2.81
N GLU A 71 -15.63 -14.03 3.60
CA GLU A 71 -16.17 -14.20 4.95
C GLU A 71 -15.66 -13.10 5.90
N TYR A 72 -14.40 -12.73 5.77
CA TYR A 72 -13.81 -11.64 6.54
C TYR A 72 -14.45 -10.30 6.20
N ARG A 73 -14.63 -9.98 4.91
CA ARG A 73 -15.32 -8.77 4.46
C ARG A 73 -16.75 -8.68 4.98
N LEU A 74 -17.50 -9.78 4.88
CA LEU A 74 -18.86 -9.85 5.40
C LEU A 74 -18.89 -9.60 6.92
N TRP A 75 -17.91 -10.13 7.64
CA TRP A 75 -17.83 -9.88 9.07
C TRP A 75 -17.51 -8.40 9.38
N MET A 76 -16.56 -7.78 8.67
CA MET A 76 -16.25 -6.36 8.85
C MET A 76 -17.46 -5.46 8.58
N SER A 77 -18.23 -5.74 7.52
CA SER A 77 -19.42 -4.95 7.21
C SER A 77 -20.53 -5.07 8.26
N GLN A 78 -20.58 -6.19 8.98
CA GLN A 78 -21.50 -6.42 10.10
C GLN A 78 -21.00 -5.83 11.43
N ASN A 79 -19.72 -5.43 11.51
CA ASN A 79 -19.06 -4.98 12.74
C ASN A 79 -18.40 -3.60 12.53
N GLN A 80 -19.16 -2.67 11.95
CA GLN A 80 -18.76 -1.28 11.73
C GLN A 80 -18.44 -0.61 13.08
N GLY A 81 -17.15 -0.46 13.39
CA GLY A 81 -16.67 0.01 14.70
C GLY A 81 -15.33 -0.61 15.11
N TYR A 82 -14.95 -1.74 14.49
CA TYR A 82 -13.61 -2.31 14.62
C TYR A 82 -12.70 -1.78 13.51
N THR A 83 -11.45 -1.46 13.86
CA THR A 83 -10.44 -1.04 12.89
C THR A 83 -10.24 -2.13 11.84
N PRO A 84 -10.15 -1.78 10.54
CA PRO A 84 -10.11 -2.72 9.42
C PRO A 84 -8.87 -3.62 9.42
N LEU A 85 -7.83 -3.24 10.19
CA LEU A 85 -6.71 -4.12 10.46
C LEU A 85 -6.69 -4.57 11.92
N PRO A 86 -6.50 -5.87 12.15
CA PRO A 86 -6.40 -6.42 13.49
C PRO A 86 -5.22 -5.79 14.25
N THR A 87 -5.54 -5.13 15.36
CA THR A 87 -4.60 -4.60 16.36
C THR A 87 -3.93 -5.75 17.11
N TRP A 88 -2.88 -6.31 16.51
CA TRP A 88 -2.23 -7.55 16.98
C TRP A 88 -1.21 -7.35 18.12
N GLY A 89 -1.61 -6.60 19.15
CA GLY A 89 -0.86 -6.45 20.41
C GLY A 89 -1.66 -6.84 21.66
N GLY A 90 -2.95 -7.16 21.53
CA GLY A 90 -3.81 -7.51 22.66
C GLY A 90 -5.07 -8.33 22.34
N GLU A 91 -5.31 -8.71 21.07
CA GLU A 91 -6.52 -9.39 20.63
C GLU A 91 -6.25 -10.69 19.85
N ASP A 92 -5.16 -11.37 20.16
CA ASP A 92 -4.85 -12.70 19.60
C ASP A 92 -5.99 -13.69 19.88
N ALA A 93 -6.63 -13.55 21.04
CA ALA A 93 -7.77 -14.37 21.43
C ALA A 93 -8.96 -14.28 20.45
N THR A 94 -9.27 -13.13 19.85
CA THR A 94 -10.50 -12.99 19.06
C THR A 94 -10.39 -13.64 17.68
N TRP A 95 -9.21 -13.60 17.07
CA TRP A 95 -8.94 -14.29 15.81
C TRP A 95 -8.69 -15.78 16.06
N GLU A 96 -7.94 -16.14 17.11
CA GLU A 96 -7.72 -17.55 17.48
C GLU A 96 -9.01 -18.24 17.92
N ILE A 97 -9.93 -17.60 18.64
CA ILE A 97 -11.23 -18.19 19.01
C ILE A 97 -12.09 -18.45 17.77
N ARG A 98 -12.13 -17.52 16.81
CA ARG A 98 -12.92 -17.70 15.56
C ARG A 98 -12.29 -18.73 14.64
N ARG A 99 -10.96 -18.79 14.61
CA ARG A 99 -10.21 -19.79 13.88
C ARG A 99 -10.36 -21.16 14.54
N ALA A 100 -10.26 -21.28 15.86
CA ALA A 100 -10.49 -22.51 16.62
C ALA A 100 -11.93 -23.06 16.45
N LEU A 101 -12.94 -22.19 16.39
CA LEU A 101 -14.33 -22.56 16.11
C LEU A 101 -14.55 -23.04 14.65
N ARG A 102 -13.68 -22.66 13.70
CA ARG A 102 -13.72 -23.14 12.30
C ARG A 102 -12.76 -24.33 12.05
N LEU A 103 -11.67 -24.43 12.81
CA LEU A 103 -10.65 -25.48 12.76
C LEU A 103 -11.04 -26.76 13.49
N THR A 104 -12.13 -26.79 14.27
CA THR A 104 -12.68 -28.08 14.74
C THR A 104 -13.07 -29.01 13.56
N LYS A 105 -12.97 -28.54 12.32
CA LYS A 105 -13.20 -29.28 11.08
C LYS A 105 -12.01 -29.31 10.09
N MET A 106 -10.85 -28.69 10.37
CA MET A 106 -9.71 -28.64 9.44
C MET A 106 -8.38 -28.59 10.20
N GLU A 107 -7.40 -29.37 9.74
CA GLU A 107 -6.12 -29.69 10.38
C GLU A 107 -5.31 -28.49 10.92
N ILE A 108 -4.55 -28.76 11.99
CA ILE A 108 -3.58 -27.86 12.62
C ILE A 108 -2.58 -27.40 11.54
N ARG A 109 -2.51 -26.09 11.28
CA ARG A 109 -1.56 -25.51 10.30
C ARG A 109 -0.25 -25.13 10.98
N ASP A 110 0.83 -25.08 10.19
CA ASP A 110 2.13 -24.59 10.65
C ASP A 110 2.05 -23.07 10.92
N PRO A 111 2.65 -22.53 12.00
CA PRO A 111 2.71 -21.09 12.26
C PRO A 111 3.22 -20.24 11.07
N VAL A 112 4.09 -20.80 10.21
CA VAL A 112 4.56 -20.11 8.99
C VAL A 112 3.41 -19.92 7.99
N ASP A 113 2.57 -20.94 7.80
CA ASP A 113 1.40 -20.89 6.90
C ASP A 113 0.36 -19.88 7.40
N GLU A 114 0.23 -19.76 8.71
CA GLU A 114 -0.66 -18.81 9.37
C GLU A 114 -0.21 -17.37 9.15
N GLN A 115 1.08 -17.13 9.29
CA GLN A 115 1.67 -15.82 9.07
C GLN A 115 1.62 -15.43 7.59
N ALA A 116 1.89 -16.36 6.67
CA ALA A 116 1.74 -16.12 5.24
C ALA A 116 0.29 -15.74 4.89
N LEU A 117 -0.68 -16.50 5.42
CA LEU A 117 -2.11 -16.21 5.24
C LEU A 117 -2.47 -14.79 5.74
N LYS A 118 -1.95 -14.40 6.90
CA LYS A 118 -2.15 -13.06 7.48
C LYS A 118 -1.58 -11.97 6.56
N TRP A 119 -0.37 -12.15 6.04
CA TRP A 119 0.23 -11.18 5.12
C TRP A 119 -0.57 -11.03 3.83
N HIS A 120 -1.08 -12.13 3.27
CA HIS A 120 -2.00 -12.06 2.11
C HIS A 120 -3.24 -11.26 2.46
N LEU A 121 -3.90 -11.55 3.59
CA LEU A 121 -5.12 -10.84 3.99
C LEU A 121 -4.88 -9.32 4.10
N ILE A 122 -3.80 -8.91 4.76
CA ILE A 122 -3.44 -7.50 4.93
C ILE A 122 -3.31 -6.80 3.58
N LEU A 123 -2.54 -7.37 2.64
CA LEU A 123 -2.32 -6.72 1.34
C LEU A 123 -3.54 -6.75 0.41
N HIS A 124 -4.41 -7.76 0.54
CA HIS A 124 -5.68 -7.79 -0.16
C HIS A 124 -6.62 -6.69 0.33
N LEU A 125 -6.71 -6.49 1.65
CA LEU A 125 -7.53 -5.43 2.24
C LEU A 125 -6.97 -4.05 1.94
N GLU A 126 -5.64 -3.89 2.00
CA GLU A 126 -5.01 -2.62 1.69
C GLU A 126 -5.29 -2.18 0.25
N ARG A 127 -5.23 -3.13 -0.69
CA ARG A 127 -5.61 -2.84 -2.07
C ARG A 127 -7.04 -2.32 -2.19
N GLU A 128 -7.99 -2.93 -1.47
CA GLU A 128 -9.38 -2.46 -1.50
C GLU A 128 -9.53 -1.07 -0.91
N LEU A 129 -8.86 -0.80 0.23
CA LEU A 129 -8.87 0.53 0.85
C LEU A 129 -8.28 1.59 -0.09
N GLU A 130 -7.22 1.25 -0.82
CA GLU A 130 -6.59 2.16 -1.76
C GLU A 130 -7.48 2.38 -3.00
N GLU A 131 -8.11 1.33 -3.54
CA GLU A 131 -9.08 1.43 -4.64
C GLU A 131 -10.31 2.28 -4.23
N ASP A 132 -10.83 2.10 -3.01
CA ASP A 132 -11.93 2.88 -2.44
C ASP A 132 -11.55 4.36 -2.24
N ARG A 133 -10.34 4.63 -1.78
CA ARG A 133 -9.80 6.01 -1.65
C ARG A 133 -9.74 6.70 -3.01
N ILE A 134 -9.17 6.03 -4.02
CA ILE A 134 -9.09 6.57 -5.39
C ILE A 134 -10.50 6.85 -5.94
N SER A 135 -11.44 5.90 -5.78
CA SER A 135 -12.83 6.06 -6.21
C SER A 135 -13.52 7.25 -5.53
N THR A 136 -13.28 7.42 -4.22
CA THR A 136 -13.83 8.53 -3.45
C THR A 136 -13.24 9.87 -3.89
N ASP A 137 -11.92 9.93 -4.09
CA ASP A 137 -11.23 11.15 -4.56
C ASP A 137 -11.69 11.55 -5.97
N GLU A 138 -11.87 10.59 -6.88
CA GLU A 138 -12.46 10.83 -8.20
C GLU A 138 -13.89 11.37 -8.08
N MET A 139 -14.70 10.81 -7.17
CA MET A 139 -16.06 11.30 -6.93
C MET A 139 -16.05 12.73 -6.37
N LEU A 140 -15.16 13.03 -5.42
CA LEU A 140 -14.98 14.38 -4.86
C LEU A 140 -14.53 15.38 -5.93
N LEU A 141 -13.59 15.00 -6.79
CA LEU A 141 -13.17 15.84 -7.92
C LEU A 141 -14.32 16.10 -8.90
N ARG A 142 -15.16 15.10 -9.18
CA ARG A 142 -16.36 15.29 -10.02
C ARG A 142 -17.38 16.21 -9.36
N VAL A 143 -17.58 16.11 -8.04
CA VAL A 143 -18.47 17.02 -7.30
C VAL A 143 -17.92 18.44 -7.29
N LYS A 144 -16.60 18.62 -7.13
CA LYS A 144 -15.94 19.93 -7.22
C LYS A 144 -15.99 20.53 -8.63
N ALA A 145 -15.88 19.69 -9.67
CA ALA A 145 -15.96 20.11 -11.07
C ALA A 145 -17.40 20.36 -11.55
N GLY A 146 -18.38 19.73 -10.92
CA GLY A 146 -19.80 20.01 -11.10
C GLY A 146 -20.12 21.42 -10.61
N ARG A 147 -20.89 22.19 -11.39
CA ARG A 147 -21.46 23.45 -10.89
C ARG A 147 -22.29 23.14 -9.66
N SER A 148 -22.12 23.94 -8.59
CA SER A 148 -22.92 23.82 -7.38
C SER A 148 -24.40 23.77 -7.75
N PRO A 149 -25.19 22.80 -7.25
CA PRO A 149 -26.64 22.74 -7.49
C PRO A 149 -27.38 24.01 -7.04
N LEU A 150 -26.76 24.83 -6.19
CA LEU A 150 -27.27 26.13 -5.73
C LEU A 150 -26.91 27.29 -6.67
N ALA A 151 -25.95 27.12 -7.58
CA ALA A 151 -25.55 28.16 -8.53
C ALA A 151 -26.67 28.48 -9.53
N ASP A 152 -27.45 27.46 -9.93
CA ASP A 152 -28.59 27.65 -10.83
C ASP A 152 -29.84 28.17 -10.08
N ALA A 153 -29.92 28.00 -8.76
CA ALA A 153 -31.04 28.48 -7.94
C ALA A 153 -30.88 29.93 -7.46
N LEU A 154 -29.65 30.45 -7.38
CA LEU A 154 -29.36 31.78 -6.82
C LEU A 154 -29.14 32.89 -7.84
N GLY A 155 -29.09 32.57 -9.14
CA GLY A 155 -29.23 33.54 -10.21
C GLY A 155 -28.45 34.85 -10.03
N GLU A 156 -27.15 34.82 -9.71
CA GLU A 156 -26.13 35.76 -10.23
C GLU A 156 -24.71 35.56 -9.64
N ALA A 157 -23.75 35.89 -10.51
CA ALA A 157 -22.37 36.37 -10.29
C ALA A 157 -21.48 35.68 -9.24
N ASN A 158 -20.60 34.80 -9.74
CA ASN A 158 -19.35 34.31 -9.14
C ASN A 158 -19.37 34.01 -7.63
N PRO A 159 -19.56 32.74 -7.22
CA PRO A 159 -19.25 32.36 -5.85
C PRO A 159 -17.72 32.26 -5.72
N SER A 160 -17.12 33.26 -5.09
CA SER A 160 -15.81 33.12 -4.45
C SER A 160 -15.90 32.02 -3.38
N ARG A 161 -15.11 30.95 -3.55
CA ARG A 161 -15.04 29.72 -2.75
C ARG A 161 -16.25 28.79 -2.85
N SER A 162 -16.00 27.58 -3.34
CA SER A 162 -16.95 26.49 -3.36
C SER A 162 -17.12 25.94 -1.94
N LEU A 163 -18.35 25.64 -1.51
CA LEU A 163 -18.65 25.00 -0.21
C LEU A 163 -17.89 23.67 0.01
N PHE A 164 -17.38 23.08 -1.07
CA PHE A 164 -16.58 21.86 -1.08
C PHE A 164 -15.07 22.10 -0.93
N ASP A 165 -14.61 23.36 -0.91
CA ASP A 165 -13.22 23.73 -0.69
C ASP A 165 -12.80 23.56 0.78
N ASP A 166 -13.77 23.55 1.71
CA ASP A 166 -13.55 23.40 3.16
C ASP A 166 -13.66 21.94 3.64
N LEU A 167 -13.89 20.97 2.74
CA LEU A 167 -13.87 19.56 3.11
C LEU A 167 -12.42 19.14 3.41
N PRO A 168 -12.11 18.63 4.62
CA PRO A 168 -10.81 18.09 4.89
C PRO A 168 -10.56 16.93 3.91
N VAL A 169 -9.51 17.04 3.10
CA VAL A 169 -8.90 15.86 2.47
C VAL A 169 -8.51 14.96 3.63
N SER A 170 -9.15 13.79 3.73
CA SER A 170 -9.09 12.82 4.83
C SER A 170 -7.88 12.96 5.75
N ASN A 171 -8.02 13.73 6.83
CA ASN A 171 -7.03 13.78 7.90
C ASN A 171 -7.33 12.62 8.85
N SER A 172 -6.72 11.46 8.57
CA SER A 172 -6.73 10.32 9.48
C SER A 172 -5.93 10.62 10.74
N HIS A 173 -6.32 10.04 11.87
CA HIS A 173 -5.55 10.14 13.11
C HIS A 173 -4.15 9.52 12.94
N PRO A 174 -3.05 10.27 13.20
CA PRO A 174 -1.69 9.85 12.83
C PRO A 174 -1.26 8.52 13.47
N SER A 175 -1.76 8.19 14.67
CA SER A 175 -1.40 6.94 15.37
C SER A 175 -2.02 5.67 14.79
N ILE A 176 -3.18 5.77 14.14
CA ILE A 176 -3.85 4.63 13.50
C ILE A 176 -3.20 4.37 12.14
N GLU A 177 -2.85 5.45 11.44
CA GLU A 177 -2.20 5.41 10.13
C GLU A 177 -0.78 4.83 10.19
N GLU A 178 0.01 5.20 11.20
CA GLU A 178 1.38 4.66 11.36
C GLU A 178 1.37 3.14 11.63
N ARG A 179 0.50 2.67 12.52
CA ARG A 179 0.37 1.23 12.82
C ARG A 179 -0.08 0.43 11.62
N HIS A 180 -1.06 0.95 10.89
CA HIS A 180 -1.55 0.38 9.64
C HIS A 180 -0.42 0.26 8.61
N LEU A 181 0.28 1.37 8.37
CA LEU A 181 1.40 1.43 7.44
C LEU A 181 2.50 0.43 7.80
N ARG A 182 2.84 0.31 9.08
CA ARG A 182 3.79 -0.70 9.56
C ARG A 182 3.33 -2.13 9.22
N LEU A 183 2.06 -2.47 9.44
CA LEU A 183 1.51 -3.80 9.13
C LEU A 183 1.56 -4.09 7.63
N VAL A 184 1.24 -3.10 6.78
CA VAL A 184 1.31 -3.23 5.33
C VAL A 184 2.75 -3.47 4.87
N ILE A 185 3.71 -2.69 5.37
CA ILE A 185 5.12 -2.86 5.02
C ILE A 185 5.66 -4.20 5.52
N GLU A 186 5.30 -4.61 6.74
CA GLU A 186 5.65 -5.92 7.29
C GLU A 186 5.09 -7.07 6.44
N ALA A 187 3.82 -7.00 6.05
CA ALA A 187 3.18 -8.00 5.20
C ALA A 187 3.84 -8.07 3.83
N TRP A 188 4.19 -6.92 3.26
CA TRP A 188 4.87 -6.84 1.99
C TRP A 188 6.25 -7.50 2.04
N PHE A 189 7.10 -7.15 3.02
CA PHE A 189 8.39 -7.81 3.17
C PHE A 189 8.27 -9.27 3.58
N GLY A 190 7.25 -9.64 4.33
CA GLY A 190 6.97 -11.03 4.68
C GLY A 190 6.74 -11.91 3.46
N LEU A 191 5.96 -11.43 2.49
CA LEU A 191 5.68 -12.19 1.26
C LEU A 191 6.77 -12.10 0.20
N PHE A 192 7.41 -10.93 0.06
CA PHE A 192 8.28 -10.66 -1.09
C PHE A 192 9.74 -10.48 -0.73
N GLY A 193 10.07 -10.24 0.54
CA GLY A 193 11.42 -9.86 0.98
C GLY A 193 12.51 -10.83 0.54
N ARG A 194 12.22 -12.14 0.57
CA ARG A 194 13.13 -13.21 0.13
C ARG A 194 13.38 -13.24 -1.38
N SER A 195 12.44 -12.71 -2.16
CA SER A 195 12.49 -12.69 -3.63
C SER A 195 13.07 -11.40 -4.19
N ILE A 196 13.32 -10.40 -3.35
CA ILE A 196 13.78 -9.08 -3.79
C ILE A 196 15.30 -8.98 -3.62
N PRO A 197 16.04 -8.68 -4.69
CA PRO A 197 17.48 -8.50 -4.61
C PRO A 197 17.87 -7.32 -3.71
N ASP A 198 19.02 -7.44 -3.04
CA ASP A 198 19.63 -6.36 -2.28
C ASP A 198 19.99 -5.17 -3.18
N GLY A 199 19.85 -3.95 -2.66
CA GLY A 199 20.25 -2.72 -3.36
C GLY A 199 19.31 -2.25 -4.47
N VAL A 200 18.17 -2.92 -4.68
CA VAL A 200 17.15 -2.44 -5.63
C VAL A 200 16.42 -1.22 -5.07
N SER A 201 16.15 -0.24 -5.93
CA SER A 201 15.36 0.94 -5.58
C SER A 201 13.89 0.55 -5.37
N LEU A 202 13.36 0.94 -4.22
CA LEU A 202 11.94 0.82 -3.90
C LEU A 202 11.23 2.09 -4.34
N LEU A 203 10.11 1.94 -5.03
CA LEU A 203 9.32 3.04 -5.58
C LEU A 203 7.98 3.12 -4.85
N THR A 204 7.64 4.27 -4.31
CA THR A 204 6.34 4.50 -3.67
C THR A 204 5.61 5.68 -4.28
N ILE A 205 4.29 5.61 -4.28
CA ILE A 205 3.38 6.73 -4.61
C ILE A 205 2.78 7.38 -3.36
N SER A 206 3.03 6.82 -2.18
CA SER A 206 2.51 7.35 -0.91
C SER A 206 3.60 8.19 -0.21
N PRO A 207 3.34 9.46 0.10
CA PRO A 207 4.26 10.29 0.86
C PRO A 207 4.44 9.77 2.29
N ASP A 208 3.43 9.12 2.86
CA ASP A 208 3.48 8.59 4.23
C ASP A 208 4.49 7.45 4.35
N VAL A 209 4.61 6.61 3.32
CA VAL A 209 5.64 5.56 3.23
C VAL A 209 7.04 6.18 3.28
N LEU A 210 7.26 7.26 2.53
CA LEU A 210 8.56 7.95 2.50
C LEU A 210 8.87 8.61 3.85
N SER A 211 7.88 9.29 4.45
CA SER A 211 8.02 9.95 5.76
C SER A 211 8.29 8.93 6.86
N TYR A 212 7.52 7.83 6.91
CA TYR A 212 7.71 6.75 7.86
C TYR A 212 9.11 6.12 7.74
N ALA A 213 9.59 5.86 6.52
CA ALA A 213 10.94 5.33 6.32
C ALA A 213 12.03 6.34 6.75
N ALA A 214 11.83 7.63 6.47
CA ALA A 214 12.75 8.68 6.90
C ALA A 214 12.83 8.79 8.43
N GLU A 215 11.69 8.78 9.11
CA GLU A 215 11.60 8.80 10.58
C GLU A 215 12.25 7.56 11.20
N LEU A 216 11.96 6.38 10.65
CA LEU A 216 12.47 5.10 11.13
C LEU A 216 14.00 5.02 11.13
N PHE A 217 14.66 5.68 10.16
CA PHE A 217 16.11 5.73 10.03
C PHE A 217 16.74 7.05 10.49
N GLY A 218 15.96 8.02 10.97
CA GLY A 218 16.43 9.37 11.30
C GLY A 218 17.01 10.12 10.11
N THR A 219 16.60 9.78 8.88
CA THR A 219 17.10 10.37 7.64
C THR A 219 16.34 11.66 7.35
N ARG A 220 17.06 12.72 6.97
CA ARG A 220 16.42 13.99 6.59
C ARG A 220 15.75 13.84 5.22
N LEU A 221 14.46 14.18 5.13
CA LEU A 221 13.74 14.22 3.86
C LEU A 221 14.34 15.29 2.92
N PRO A 222 14.42 15.03 1.60
CA PRO A 222 14.82 16.03 0.63
C PRO A 222 13.78 17.15 0.57
N GLU A 223 14.24 18.39 0.58
CA GLU A 223 13.40 19.56 0.30
C GLU A 223 12.76 19.41 -1.10
N PRO A 224 11.48 19.75 -1.28
CA PRO A 224 10.85 19.72 -2.60
C PRO A 224 11.59 20.65 -3.56
N SER A 225 12.23 20.08 -4.58
CA SER A 225 12.84 20.89 -5.63
C SER A 225 11.74 21.57 -6.45
N THR A 226 11.63 22.89 -6.36
CA THR A 226 10.63 23.74 -7.06
C THR A 226 10.94 23.93 -8.56
N LYS A 227 11.63 22.98 -9.20
CA LYS A 227 11.91 23.06 -10.63
C LYS A 227 10.68 22.63 -11.42
N LYS A 228 9.85 23.64 -11.77
CA LYS A 228 8.77 23.51 -12.76
C LYS A 228 9.32 22.88 -14.04
N GLY A 229 8.79 21.71 -14.41
CA GLY A 229 8.92 21.15 -15.76
C GLY A 229 9.57 19.77 -15.88
N THR A 230 10.01 19.14 -14.79
CA THR A 230 10.50 17.74 -14.82
C THR A 230 9.82 16.96 -13.70
N THR A 231 9.50 15.69 -13.94
CA THR A 231 8.90 14.78 -12.95
C THR A 231 9.66 14.88 -11.62
N SER A 232 8.99 15.40 -10.59
CA SER A 232 9.57 15.53 -9.25
C SER A 232 9.64 14.14 -8.62
N PHE A 233 10.86 13.63 -8.50
CA PHE A 233 11.16 12.47 -7.67
C PHE A 233 11.84 12.96 -6.39
N ARG A 234 11.43 12.41 -5.24
CA ARG A 234 12.19 12.54 -4.00
C ARG A 234 12.77 11.18 -3.68
N ALA A 235 14.08 11.12 -3.44
CA ALA A 235 14.76 9.88 -3.10
C ALA A 235 15.48 10.04 -1.77
N ILE A 236 15.43 9.00 -0.94
CA ILE A 236 16.24 8.87 0.27
C ILE A 236 17.02 7.57 0.19
N ASP A 237 18.30 7.64 0.55
CA ASP A 237 19.13 6.46 0.74
C ASP A 237 19.05 6.03 2.20
N LEU A 238 18.56 4.82 2.44
CA LEU A 238 18.41 4.28 3.78
C LEU A 238 19.72 3.60 4.18
N PRO A 239 20.33 3.99 5.32
CA PRO A 239 21.62 3.45 5.71
C PRO A 239 21.51 1.95 5.97
N ARG A 240 22.57 1.20 5.63
CA ARG A 240 22.73 -0.18 6.09
C ARG A 240 23.20 -0.12 7.54
N PRO A 241 22.44 -0.61 8.53
CA PRO A 241 22.90 -0.61 9.90
C PRO A 241 24.15 -1.49 10.02
N LEU A 242 25.17 -0.99 10.71
CA LEU A 242 26.27 -1.84 11.18
C LEU A 242 25.67 -2.81 12.20
N ALA A 243 25.91 -4.11 12.00
CA ALA A 243 25.40 -5.24 12.78
C ALA A 243 25.07 -4.88 14.25
N ASP A 244 23.83 -4.48 14.48
CA ASP A 244 23.28 -4.16 15.81
C ASP A 244 22.11 -5.14 16.03
N SER A 245 22.10 -5.84 17.15
CA SER A 245 21.11 -6.89 17.47
C SER A 245 19.66 -6.39 17.54
N ARG A 246 19.46 -5.06 17.57
CA ARG A 246 18.14 -4.42 17.55
C ARG A 246 17.40 -4.58 16.22
N PHE A 247 18.11 -4.91 15.13
CA PHE A 247 17.53 -5.05 13.79
C PHE A 247 17.02 -6.46 13.47
N GLU A 248 17.48 -7.48 14.21
CA GLU A 248 17.21 -8.90 13.90
C GLU A 248 15.72 -9.27 14.00
N ASN A 249 14.94 -8.54 14.81
CA ASN A 249 13.52 -8.84 15.05
C ASN A 249 12.54 -7.95 14.27
N ASN A 250 13.03 -7.01 13.45
CA ASN A 250 12.17 -6.08 12.73
C ASN A 250 12.34 -6.27 11.21
N SER A 251 11.40 -7.01 10.62
CA SER A 251 11.35 -7.29 9.18
C SER A 251 11.30 -6.02 8.33
N VAL A 252 10.67 -4.96 8.82
CA VAL A 252 10.57 -3.66 8.13
C VAL A 252 11.93 -2.98 8.06
N LEU A 253 12.64 -2.91 9.19
CA LEU A 253 13.98 -2.32 9.23
C LEU A 253 14.98 -3.10 8.36
N THR A 254 14.97 -4.44 8.49
CA THR A 254 15.84 -5.31 7.70
C THR A 254 15.52 -5.22 6.21
N GLY A 255 14.24 -5.16 5.85
CA GLY A 255 13.80 -5.05 4.45
C GLY A 255 14.13 -3.71 3.80
N LEU A 256 14.10 -2.60 4.56
CA LEU A 256 14.38 -1.25 4.06
C LEU A 256 15.87 -0.88 4.07
N SER A 257 16.64 -1.50 4.97
CA SER A 257 18.06 -1.27 5.16
C SER A 257 18.88 -1.34 3.86
N GLY A 258 19.70 -0.33 3.61
CA GLY A 258 20.62 -0.28 2.46
C GLY A 258 19.92 -0.10 1.10
N ARG A 259 18.64 0.27 1.09
CA ARG A 259 17.87 0.51 -0.14
C ARG A 259 17.62 2.00 -0.35
N THR A 260 17.47 2.38 -1.60
CA THR A 260 16.98 3.72 -1.98
C THR A 260 15.47 3.68 -2.10
N LEU A 261 14.76 4.54 -1.37
CA LEU A 261 13.31 4.72 -1.49
C LEU A 261 13.02 5.97 -2.31
N ILE A 262 12.24 5.83 -3.37
CA ILE A 262 11.89 6.88 -4.34
C ILE A 262 10.39 7.14 -4.26
N LEU A 263 10.01 8.37 -3.95
CA LEU A 263 8.64 8.86 -4.04
C LEU A 263 8.38 9.45 -5.42
N VAL A 264 7.30 8.99 -6.04
CA VAL A 264 6.71 9.62 -7.23
C VAL A 264 5.57 10.50 -6.78
N ASP A 265 5.70 11.79 -7.05
CA ASP A 265 4.64 12.75 -6.78
C ASP A 265 3.51 12.58 -7.81
N CYS A 266 2.42 11.90 -7.48
CA CYS A 266 1.27 11.75 -8.36
C CYS A 266 0.29 12.90 -8.10
N GLY A 267 0.66 14.09 -8.57
CA GLY A 267 -0.17 15.30 -8.43
C GLY A 267 -1.50 15.24 -9.16
#